data_AF-A8MBF8-F1
#
_entry.id   AF-A8MBF8-F1
#
_cell.length_a   1.000
_cell.length_b   1.000
_cell.length_c   1.000
_cell.angle_alpha   90.00
_cell.angle_beta   90.00
_cell.angle_gamma   90.00
#
_symmetry.space_group_name_H-M   'P 1'
#
loop_
_entity.id
_entity.type
_entity.pdbx_description
1 polymer ?
#
loop_
_entity_poly.entity_id
_entity_poly.type
_entity_poly.pdbx_seq_one_letter_code
_entity_poly.pdbx_strand_id
1 'polypeptide(L)'
;MSAIEAIVIVVVIVLMVIVFIRLIPSYLPTAGSEVNTLQLNALAQSLLNYIITNPGNPVYWGQNASLMNAFGLASFNSPYSLDPFKVLQLVFWDYANNASVAVSPGNIRGYCSINQINGVGFQQFLSQYGISYVTLNYLWLFTVGYPTNWVISYNQVKQLLGLGNSYDFVIVIHPLYMIRVINLTSNIAYIKVTDYSTGVAIPNATVTVQYFITSLASNNAVFYQGYSSGITNSNGVASISLPVAFNPSNYYYMVITAQTAGLKDYAYYQYPAIQIPLLTVGIVPLINSNGYSVVFADPHIFTNCLLGVSLSNPSQSALGLRVVAVYKSIYNFTTMSINFTFNPSRGSNSYPVSCTILSSSNPPNYSACYWNLPSTPMLLLVWIQRNSQGQSGSVPLSQLLVIPLGYNPDLYLVNRTIIFGYPVKYAPTGVSRALVYIGDAAYVIKLYLYYRGNAFSGLGVS
;
A
#
# COMPACT_ATOMS: atom_id res chain seq x y z
N MET A 1 -38.18 17.66 64.80
CA MET A 1 -37.68 16.62 63.88
C MET A 1 -38.02 15.28 64.50
N SER A 2 -38.89 14.51 63.86
CA SER A 2 -39.31 13.19 64.33
C SER A 2 -38.10 12.23 64.33
N ALA A 3 -38.05 11.27 65.26
CA ALA A 3 -36.99 10.25 65.29
C ALA A 3 -36.85 9.50 63.95
N ILE A 4 -37.94 9.42 63.17
CA ILE A 4 -37.98 8.82 61.84
C ILE A 4 -37.25 9.69 60.81
N GLU A 5 -37.38 11.02 60.87
CA GLU A 5 -36.69 11.94 59.95
C GLU A 5 -35.17 11.92 60.16
N ALA A 6 -34.72 11.80 61.41
CA ALA A 6 -33.29 11.69 61.73
C ALA A 6 -32.67 10.39 61.19
N ILE A 7 -33.38 9.26 61.29
CA ILE A 7 -32.90 7.97 60.80
C ILE A 7 -32.78 7.99 59.26
N VAL A 8 -33.76 8.56 58.56
CA VAL A 8 -33.72 8.66 57.09
C VAL A 8 -32.54 9.52 56.61
N ILE A 9 -32.28 10.65 57.27
CA ILE A 9 -31.17 11.54 56.91
C ILE A 9 -29.81 10.83 57.09
N VAL A 10 -29.61 10.11 58.20
CA VAL A 10 -28.36 9.41 58.47
C VAL A 10 -28.11 8.29 57.44
N VAL A 11 -29.13 7.51 57.07
CA VAL A 11 -28.99 6.44 56.07
C VAL A 11 -28.64 7.00 54.69
N VAL A 12 -29.25 8.12 54.29
CA VAL A 12 -28.95 8.77 53.01
C VAL A 12 -27.52 9.33 52.96
N ILE A 13 -27.06 9.95 54.05
CA ILE A 13 -25.68 10.47 54.14
C ILE A 13 -24.66 9.32 54.08
N VAL A 14 -24.90 8.22 54.79
CA VAL A 14 -23.99 7.05 54.77
C VAL A 14 -23.95 6.43 53.36
N LEU A 15 -25.10 6.30 52.68
CA LEU A 15 -25.14 5.81 51.30
C LEU A 15 -24.42 6.75 50.32
N MET A 16 -24.59 8.07 50.46
CA MET A 16 -23.86 9.04 49.64
C MET A 16 -22.35 8.95 49.86
N VAL A 17 -21.89 8.82 51.12
CA VAL A 17 -20.46 8.68 51.44
C VAL A 17 -19.90 7.37 50.87
N ILE A 18 -20.63 6.26 50.93
CA ILE A 18 -20.21 4.99 50.34
C ILE A 18 -20.13 5.09 48.80
N VAL A 19 -21.11 5.75 48.16
CA VAL A 19 -21.09 6.00 46.71
C VAL A 19 -19.91 6.92 46.34
N PHE A 20 -19.64 7.96 47.13
CA PHE A 20 -18.52 8.87 46.93
C PHE A 20 -17.19 8.12 47.06
N ILE A 21 -16.99 7.32 48.11
CA ILE A 21 -15.79 6.51 48.31
C ILE A 21 -15.59 5.48 47.18
N ARG A 22 -16.68 4.90 46.66
CA ARG A 22 -16.66 3.98 45.51
C ARG A 22 -16.33 4.67 44.17
N LEU A 23 -16.56 5.99 44.06
CA LEU A 23 -16.30 6.79 42.86
C LEU A 23 -14.91 7.48 42.86
N ILE A 24 -14.24 7.59 44.03
CA ILE A 24 -12.90 8.19 44.15
C ILE A 24 -11.82 7.49 43.30
N PRO A 25 -11.80 6.15 43.10
CA PRO A 25 -10.83 5.51 42.21
C PRO A 25 -10.98 5.92 40.73
N SER A 26 -12.09 6.58 40.36
CA SER A 26 -12.44 6.90 38.98
C SER A 26 -12.13 8.35 38.57
N TYR A 27 -11.80 9.25 39.50
CA TYR A 27 -11.75 10.71 39.22
C TYR A 27 -10.58 11.49 39.84
N LEU A 28 -9.60 10.84 40.46
CA LEU A 28 -8.34 11.51 40.83
C LEU A 28 -7.23 11.11 39.83
N PRO A 29 -6.89 11.95 38.84
CA PRO A 29 -5.58 11.84 38.20
C PRO A 29 -4.55 12.16 39.28
N THR A 30 -3.68 11.21 39.59
CA THR A 30 -2.50 11.48 40.41
C THR A 30 -1.69 12.58 39.71
N ALA A 31 -1.38 13.68 40.39
CA ALA A 31 -0.65 14.81 39.83
C ALA A 31 0.73 14.46 39.23
N GLY A 32 1.27 13.26 39.50
CA GLY A 32 2.46 12.72 38.85
C GLY A 32 2.22 12.00 37.50
N SER A 33 0.98 11.64 37.17
CA SER A 33 0.61 11.02 35.88
C SER A 33 0.56 12.02 34.73
N GLU A 34 0.21 13.28 35.01
CA GLU A 34 0.16 14.36 34.01
C GLU A 34 1.57 14.81 33.58
N VAL A 35 2.53 14.90 34.51
CA VAL A 35 3.92 15.25 34.18
C VAL A 35 4.58 14.17 33.33
N ASN A 36 4.36 12.90 33.68
CA ASN A 36 4.91 11.77 32.90
C ASN A 36 4.31 11.66 31.50
N THR A 37 3.02 11.99 31.32
CA THR A 37 2.37 11.99 30.01
C THR A 37 2.82 13.18 29.14
N LEU A 38 3.02 14.37 29.73
CA LEU A 38 3.57 15.53 29.01
C LEU A 38 5.00 15.28 28.53
N GLN A 39 5.86 14.69 29.38
CA GLN A 39 7.23 14.33 29.00
C GLN A 39 7.25 13.27 27.89
N LEU A 40 6.38 12.27 27.97
CA LEU A 40 6.29 11.22 26.95
C LEU A 40 5.75 11.77 25.61
N ASN A 41 4.83 12.73 25.64
CA ASN A 41 4.37 13.45 24.45
C ASN A 41 5.49 14.31 23.83
N ALA A 42 6.29 15.01 24.64
CA ALA A 42 7.42 15.80 24.17
C ALA A 42 8.49 14.91 23.52
N LEU A 43 8.77 13.74 24.11
CA LEU A 43 9.68 12.75 23.54
C LEU A 43 9.14 12.17 22.23
N ALA A 44 7.85 11.83 22.18
CA ALA A 44 7.19 11.39 20.95
C ALA A 44 7.26 12.48 19.86
N GLN A 45 7.08 13.76 20.20
CA GLN A 45 7.20 14.86 19.26
C GLN A 45 8.63 15.04 18.73
N SER A 46 9.63 14.98 19.61
CA SER A 46 11.03 15.04 19.22
C SER A 46 11.41 13.88 18.29
N LEU A 47 10.98 12.66 18.63
CA LEU A 47 11.24 11.48 17.84
C LEU A 47 10.55 11.52 16.48
N LEU A 48 9.26 11.91 16.44
CA LEU A 48 8.54 12.06 15.17
C LEU A 48 9.21 13.11 14.30
N ASN A 49 9.60 14.26 14.88
CA ASN A 49 10.28 15.31 14.15
C ASN A 49 11.61 14.82 13.56
N TYR A 50 12.41 14.08 14.33
CA TYR A 50 13.62 13.44 13.81
C TYR A 50 13.31 12.51 12.64
N ILE A 51 12.33 11.62 12.79
CA ILE A 51 11.95 10.64 11.76
C ILE A 51 11.54 11.32 10.44
N ILE A 52 10.76 12.40 10.49
CA ILE A 52 10.20 13.05 9.28
C ILE A 52 11.07 14.16 8.70
N THR A 53 12.18 14.50 9.36
CA THR A 53 13.14 15.51 8.87
C THR A 53 14.51 14.92 8.54
N ASN A 54 14.84 13.73 9.06
CA ASN A 54 16.10 13.05 8.78
C ASN A 54 15.96 12.06 7.60
N PRO A 55 16.88 12.07 6.61
CA PRO A 55 16.87 11.09 5.53
C PRO A 55 17.41 9.70 5.93
N GLY A 56 17.97 9.54 7.12
CA GLY A 56 18.67 8.32 7.51
C GLY A 56 20.01 8.16 6.78
N ASN A 57 20.68 7.03 7.04
CA ASN A 57 22.00 6.73 6.50
C ASN A 57 22.11 5.23 6.14
N PRO A 58 22.48 4.85 4.91
CA PRO A 58 22.66 5.72 3.74
C PRO A 58 21.34 6.38 3.32
N VAL A 59 21.41 7.52 2.64
CA VAL A 59 20.23 8.30 2.23
C VAL A 59 19.20 7.47 1.46
N TYR A 60 19.64 6.47 0.71
CA TYR A 60 18.84 5.59 -0.14
C TYR A 60 18.51 4.24 0.52
N TRP A 61 18.57 4.11 1.85
CA TRP A 61 18.32 2.84 2.56
C TRP A 61 16.94 2.22 2.25
N GLY A 62 15.95 2.99 1.78
CA GLY A 62 14.66 2.47 1.32
C GLY A 62 14.76 1.43 0.19
N GLN A 63 15.87 1.42 -0.55
CA GLN A 63 16.16 0.42 -1.59
C GLN A 63 16.78 -0.86 -1.00
N ASN A 64 17.50 -0.75 0.12
CA ASN A 64 18.10 -1.87 0.83
C ASN A 64 18.24 -1.52 2.33
N ALA A 65 17.30 -2.01 3.15
CA ALA A 65 17.26 -1.68 4.56
C ALA A 65 18.36 -2.35 5.40
N SER A 66 19.05 -3.37 4.87
CA SER A 66 20.07 -4.13 5.62
C SER A 66 21.34 -3.35 5.91
N LEU A 67 21.60 -2.28 5.16
CA LEU A 67 22.78 -1.43 5.32
C LEU A 67 22.50 -0.16 6.14
N MET A 68 21.35 -0.10 6.83
CA MET A 68 20.89 1.09 7.53
C MET A 68 21.66 1.32 8.84
N ASN A 69 22.34 2.47 8.90
CA ASN A 69 23.09 2.99 10.05
C ASN A 69 22.36 4.11 10.80
N ALA A 70 21.34 4.71 10.18
CA ALA A 70 20.45 5.66 10.84
C ALA A 70 19.07 5.59 10.20
N PHE A 71 18.01 5.60 11.02
CA PHE A 71 16.63 5.57 10.54
C PHE A 71 16.10 6.99 10.35
N GLY A 72 15.39 7.22 9.25
CA GLY A 72 14.75 8.48 8.94
C GLY A 72 13.99 8.35 7.63
N LEU A 73 12.77 8.87 7.58
CA LEU A 73 11.85 8.71 6.46
C LEU A 73 11.91 9.85 5.46
N ALA A 74 12.58 10.96 5.77
CA ALA A 74 12.60 12.12 4.89
C ALA A 74 13.31 11.82 3.56
N SER A 75 12.85 12.49 2.51
CA SER A 75 13.58 12.65 1.27
C SER A 75 14.79 13.54 1.51
N PHE A 76 15.87 13.30 0.77
CA PHE A 76 17.09 14.11 0.90
C PHE A 76 16.80 15.59 0.65
N ASN A 77 17.27 16.45 1.55
CA ASN A 77 17.06 17.90 1.52
C ASN A 77 15.59 18.36 1.46
N SER A 78 14.63 17.51 1.81
CA SER A 78 13.20 17.84 1.78
C SER A 78 12.52 17.42 3.07
N PRO A 79 12.66 18.20 4.17
CA PRO A 79 11.98 17.93 5.43
C PRO A 79 10.46 17.84 5.22
N TYR A 80 9.78 16.98 5.97
CA TYR A 80 8.33 16.70 5.86
C TYR A 80 7.88 16.05 4.54
N SER A 81 8.75 15.91 3.55
CA SER A 81 8.52 15.06 2.38
C SER A 81 9.17 13.71 2.63
N LEU A 82 8.39 12.64 2.74
CA LEU A 82 8.90 11.30 2.97
C LEU A 82 9.36 10.69 1.65
N ASP A 83 10.44 9.92 1.72
CA ASP A 83 10.94 9.13 0.61
C ASP A 83 9.99 7.94 0.36
N PRO A 84 9.36 7.86 -0.83
CA PRO A 84 8.47 6.77 -1.21
C PRO A 84 9.04 5.37 -0.97
N PHE A 85 10.33 5.17 -1.22
CA PHE A 85 10.96 3.85 -1.08
C PHE A 85 11.15 3.48 0.39
N LYS A 86 11.38 4.45 1.26
CA LYS A 86 11.45 4.23 2.72
C LYS A 86 10.08 3.92 3.29
N VAL A 87 9.04 4.61 2.83
CA VAL A 87 7.66 4.30 3.21
C VAL A 87 7.25 2.90 2.71
N LEU A 88 7.69 2.51 1.51
CA LEU A 88 7.44 1.17 0.98
C LEU A 88 8.06 0.07 1.85
N GLN A 89 9.21 0.32 2.48
CA GLN A 89 9.77 -0.62 3.47
C GLN A 89 8.86 -0.80 4.68
N LEU A 90 8.21 0.27 5.15
CA LEU A 90 7.21 0.17 6.23
C LEU A 90 6.00 -0.64 5.78
N VAL A 91 5.56 -0.47 4.53
CA VAL A 91 4.48 -1.27 3.94
C VAL A 91 4.84 -2.75 3.87
N PHE A 92 6.05 -3.08 3.42
CA PHE A 92 6.50 -4.47 3.37
C PHE A 92 6.60 -5.08 4.77
N TRP A 93 7.04 -4.30 5.77
CA TRP A 93 7.03 -4.75 7.15
C TRP A 93 5.60 -4.97 7.67
N ASP A 94 4.68 -4.04 7.42
CA ASP A 94 3.26 -4.17 7.79
C ASP A 94 2.66 -5.46 7.23
N TYR A 95 2.94 -5.77 5.96
CA TYR A 95 2.50 -7.00 5.31
C TYR A 95 3.10 -8.27 5.91
N ALA A 96 4.41 -8.29 6.15
CA ALA A 96 5.09 -9.45 6.72
C ALA A 96 4.63 -9.75 8.17
N ASN A 97 4.14 -8.73 8.88
CA ASN A 97 3.74 -8.82 10.28
C ASN A 97 2.21 -8.70 10.49
N ASN A 98 1.44 -8.51 9.42
CA ASN A 98 -0.01 -8.29 9.45
C ASN A 98 -0.44 -7.20 10.47
N ALA A 99 0.33 -6.13 10.60
CA ALA A 99 0.24 -5.21 11.75
C ALA A 99 -1.03 -4.33 11.72
N SER A 100 -1.45 -3.90 10.54
CA SER A 100 -2.67 -3.12 10.35
C SER A 100 -3.95 -3.94 10.31
N VAL A 101 -3.87 -5.28 10.39
CA VAL A 101 -4.97 -6.22 10.05
C VAL A 101 -5.47 -6.06 8.61
N ALA A 102 -5.09 -4.99 7.92
CA ALA A 102 -4.87 -5.01 6.50
C ALA A 102 -3.67 -5.94 6.27
N VAL A 103 -3.99 -7.21 6.14
CA VAL A 103 -3.22 -8.15 5.32
C VAL A 103 -2.70 -7.38 4.11
N SER A 104 -1.57 -7.77 3.54
CA SER A 104 -1.25 -7.44 2.14
C SER A 104 -2.52 -7.20 1.30
N PRO A 105 -2.62 -6.02 0.69
CA PRO A 105 -3.80 -5.13 0.77
C PRO A 105 -5.16 -5.83 0.95
N GLY A 106 -5.57 -6.31 2.14
CA GLY A 106 -6.86 -6.98 2.43
C GLY A 106 -7.25 -8.15 1.51
N ASN A 107 -6.38 -8.56 0.60
CA ASN A 107 -6.71 -9.18 -0.66
C ASN A 107 -5.64 -10.22 -0.98
N ILE A 108 -5.36 -11.18 -0.11
CA ILE A 108 -4.47 -12.28 -0.49
C ILE A 108 -5.27 -13.27 -1.33
N ARG A 109 -4.93 -13.37 -2.63
CA ARG A 109 -5.39 -14.44 -3.53
C ARG A 109 -4.55 -15.69 -3.41
N GLY A 110 -3.31 -15.55 -2.95
CA GLY A 110 -2.40 -16.67 -2.80
C GLY A 110 -1.19 -16.35 -1.95
N TYR A 111 -0.63 -17.37 -1.32
CA TYR A 111 0.58 -17.29 -0.52
C TYR A 111 1.29 -18.65 -0.54
N CYS A 112 2.61 -18.63 -0.76
CA CYS A 112 3.41 -19.84 -0.77
C CYS A 112 4.89 -19.56 -0.54
N SER A 113 5.61 -20.58 -0.09
CA SER A 113 7.05 -20.65 -0.23
C SER A 113 7.42 -20.75 -1.70
N ILE A 114 8.57 -20.18 -2.11
CA ILE A 114 9.03 -20.27 -3.49
C ILE A 114 9.13 -21.73 -3.97
N ASN A 115 9.45 -22.69 -3.10
CA ASN A 115 9.55 -24.11 -3.44
C ASN A 115 8.23 -24.72 -3.93
N GLN A 116 7.10 -24.07 -3.63
CA GLN A 116 5.77 -24.52 -4.05
C GLN A 116 5.38 -23.95 -5.42
N ILE A 117 6.13 -22.99 -5.97
CA ILE A 117 5.90 -22.45 -7.31
C ILE A 117 6.22 -23.53 -8.36
N ASN A 118 5.34 -23.76 -9.33
CA ASN A 118 5.54 -24.70 -10.43
C ASN A 118 6.50 -24.13 -11.47
N GLY A 119 7.78 -24.00 -11.13
CA GLY A 119 8.82 -23.55 -12.05
C GLY A 119 10.21 -23.33 -11.45
N VAL A 120 11.08 -24.34 -11.53
CA VAL A 120 12.39 -24.36 -10.85
C VAL A 120 13.29 -23.17 -11.24
N GLY A 121 13.34 -22.79 -12.52
CA GLY A 121 14.10 -21.63 -12.96
C GLY A 121 13.59 -20.31 -12.37
N PHE A 122 12.28 -20.15 -12.21
CA PHE A 122 11.68 -18.99 -11.54
C PHE A 122 12.00 -18.98 -10.04
N GLN A 123 11.99 -20.14 -9.39
CA GLN A 123 12.40 -20.28 -7.99
C GLN A 123 13.84 -19.81 -7.79
N GLN A 124 14.76 -20.28 -8.63
CA GLN A 124 16.18 -19.90 -8.60
C GLN A 124 16.38 -18.39 -8.85
N PHE A 125 15.62 -17.82 -9.77
CA PHE A 125 15.61 -16.37 -10.01
C PHE A 125 15.19 -15.62 -8.76
N LEU A 126 14.10 -15.99 -8.08
CA LEU A 126 13.67 -15.31 -6.87
C LEU A 126 14.65 -15.51 -5.70
N SER A 127 15.20 -16.71 -5.53
CA SER A 127 16.11 -17.02 -4.43
C SER A 127 17.39 -16.20 -4.47
N GLN A 128 17.87 -15.81 -5.66
CA GLN A 128 19.06 -14.95 -5.78
C GLN A 128 18.84 -13.56 -5.16
N TYR A 129 17.58 -13.10 -5.10
CA TYR A 129 17.17 -11.85 -4.45
C TYR A 129 16.87 -12.01 -2.95
N GLY A 130 17.17 -13.19 -2.36
CA GLY A 130 16.86 -13.49 -0.96
C GLY A 130 15.35 -13.62 -0.67
N ILE A 131 14.56 -13.94 -1.70
CA ILE A 131 13.11 -14.12 -1.59
C ILE A 131 12.82 -15.58 -1.26
N SER A 132 12.15 -15.83 -0.13
CA SER A 132 11.79 -17.18 0.32
C SER A 132 10.29 -17.48 0.24
N TYR A 133 9.46 -16.43 0.20
CA TYR A 133 8.00 -16.51 0.10
C TYR A 133 7.45 -15.42 -0.80
N VAL A 134 6.34 -15.72 -1.46
CA VAL A 134 5.57 -14.78 -2.28
C VAL A 134 4.12 -14.72 -1.82
N THR A 135 3.52 -13.54 -1.90
CA THR A 135 2.07 -13.35 -1.74
C THR A 135 1.51 -12.84 -3.07
N LEU A 136 0.26 -13.17 -3.39
CA LEU A 136 -0.49 -12.68 -4.54
C LEU A 136 -1.66 -11.86 -4.06
N ASN A 137 -1.84 -10.65 -4.60
CA ASN A 137 -2.98 -9.82 -4.27
C ASN A 137 -4.18 -9.99 -5.24
N TYR A 138 -5.33 -9.35 -5.00
CA TYR A 138 -6.50 -9.42 -5.91
C TYR A 138 -6.31 -8.65 -7.22
N LEU A 139 -5.26 -7.84 -7.33
CA LEU A 139 -4.80 -7.26 -8.60
C LEU A 139 -3.84 -8.21 -9.34
N TRP A 140 -3.61 -9.41 -8.80
CA TRP A 140 -2.67 -10.40 -9.32
C TRP A 140 -1.23 -9.89 -9.43
N LEU A 141 -0.91 -8.94 -8.56
CA LEU A 141 0.46 -8.57 -8.27
C LEU A 141 1.03 -9.57 -7.26
N PHE A 142 2.17 -10.17 -7.56
CA PHE A 142 2.94 -10.88 -6.57
C PHE A 142 3.87 -9.92 -5.85
N THR A 143 3.84 -9.98 -4.52
CA THR A 143 4.76 -9.25 -3.65
C THR A 143 5.57 -10.24 -2.84
N VAL A 144 6.67 -9.76 -2.29
CA VAL A 144 7.55 -10.59 -1.47
C VAL A 144 6.94 -10.77 -0.09
N GLY A 145 6.81 -12.03 0.36
CA GLY A 145 6.22 -12.38 1.66
C GLY A 145 7.22 -12.34 2.81
N TYR A 146 8.44 -12.83 2.59
CA TYR A 146 9.51 -12.85 3.60
C TYR A 146 10.88 -12.67 2.94
N PRO A 147 11.29 -11.43 2.63
CA PRO A 147 12.66 -11.16 2.19
C PRO A 147 13.59 -11.17 3.41
N THR A 148 14.66 -11.96 3.38
CA THR A 148 15.62 -12.03 4.51
C THR A 148 16.67 -10.92 4.46
N ASN A 149 16.88 -10.30 3.30
CA ASN A 149 18.10 -9.52 3.04
C ASN A 149 17.88 -8.02 2.80
N TRP A 150 16.65 -7.50 2.86
CA TRP A 150 16.40 -6.08 2.54
C TRP A 150 15.12 -5.47 3.16
N VAL A 151 14.35 -6.20 3.97
CA VAL A 151 13.24 -5.60 4.75
C VAL A 151 13.77 -4.93 5.99
N ILE A 152 13.16 -3.80 6.33
CA ILE A 152 13.41 -3.10 7.57
C ILE A 152 13.13 -3.97 8.81
N SER A 153 14.06 -4.01 9.77
CA SER A 153 13.88 -4.70 11.04
C SER A 153 13.37 -3.74 12.11
N TYR A 154 12.26 -4.07 12.77
CA TYR A 154 11.71 -3.26 13.87
C TYR A 154 12.72 -3.10 15.02
N ASN A 155 13.38 -4.18 15.43
CA ASN A 155 14.36 -4.15 16.52
C ASN A 155 15.59 -3.30 16.16
N GLN A 156 16.06 -3.38 14.90
CA GLN A 156 17.15 -2.53 14.42
C GLN A 156 16.74 -1.06 14.46
N VAL A 157 15.53 -0.72 13.98
CA VAL A 157 15.04 0.66 14.03
C VAL A 157 14.93 1.18 15.46
N LYS A 158 14.43 0.37 16.41
CA LYS A 158 14.40 0.75 17.83
C LYS A 158 15.78 1.11 18.36
N GLN A 159 16.80 0.32 18.03
CA GLN A 159 18.17 0.57 18.45
C GLN A 159 18.71 1.87 17.82
N LEU A 160 18.49 2.06 16.52
CA LEU A 160 18.91 3.27 15.79
C LEU A 160 18.22 4.54 16.28
N LEU A 161 16.99 4.43 16.77
CA LEU A 161 16.24 5.53 17.39
C LEU A 161 16.61 5.76 18.87
N GLY A 162 17.55 4.99 19.43
CA GLY A 162 18.00 5.13 20.82
C GLY A 162 16.96 4.72 21.86
N LEU A 163 15.93 3.96 21.47
CA LEU A 163 14.81 3.59 22.35
C LEU A 163 15.13 2.43 23.31
N GLY A 164 16.11 1.60 22.94
CA GLY A 164 16.52 0.44 23.73
C GLY A 164 15.36 -0.52 24.04
N ASN A 165 15.40 -1.13 25.23
CA ASN A 165 14.35 -2.05 25.71
C ASN A 165 13.26 -1.34 26.52
N SER A 166 13.47 -0.07 26.89
CA SER A 166 12.57 0.69 27.77
C SER A 166 11.38 1.32 27.05
N TYR A 167 11.44 1.41 25.72
CA TYR A 167 10.37 1.98 24.91
C TYR A 167 10.04 1.07 23.73
N ASP A 168 8.78 1.14 23.30
CA ASP A 168 8.30 0.61 22.03
C ASP A 168 7.55 1.71 21.30
N PHE A 169 7.34 1.56 19.99
CA PHE A 169 6.63 2.57 19.24
C PHE A 169 5.80 1.98 18.12
N VAL A 170 4.82 2.76 17.68
CA VAL A 170 4.06 2.51 16.46
C VAL A 170 4.05 3.80 15.64
N ILE A 171 4.48 3.70 14.39
CA ILE A 171 4.24 4.72 13.37
C ILE A 171 2.97 4.32 12.62
N VAL A 172 2.05 5.27 12.49
CA VAL A 172 0.83 5.13 11.70
C VAL A 172 0.79 6.25 10.67
N ILE A 173 0.74 5.91 9.38
CA ILE A 173 0.56 6.88 8.30
C ILE A 173 -0.83 6.64 7.71
N HIS A 174 -1.68 7.67 7.67
CA HIS A 174 -3.00 7.58 7.08
C HIS A 174 -3.24 8.66 6.01
N PRO A 175 -4.00 8.33 4.95
CA PRO A 175 -4.43 9.31 3.94
C PRO A 175 -5.26 10.43 4.57
N LEU A 176 -5.40 11.52 3.83
CA LEU A 176 -6.31 12.61 4.20
C LEU A 176 -7.72 12.31 3.72
N TYR A 177 -7.85 11.84 2.48
CA TYR A 177 -9.14 11.62 1.84
C TYR A 177 -9.36 10.15 1.53
N MET A 178 -10.61 9.72 1.59
CA MET A 178 -11.08 8.51 0.92
C MET A 178 -11.74 8.91 -0.39
N ILE A 179 -11.11 8.57 -1.51
CA ILE A 179 -11.58 8.92 -2.85
C ILE A 179 -12.04 7.65 -3.56
N ARG A 180 -13.28 7.65 -4.07
CA ARG A 180 -13.89 6.48 -4.71
C ARG A 180 -14.74 6.87 -5.90
N VAL A 181 -14.65 6.11 -6.99
CA VAL A 181 -15.68 6.14 -8.04
C VAL A 181 -16.89 5.39 -7.51
N ILE A 182 -18.02 6.08 -7.41
CA ILE A 182 -19.28 5.52 -6.91
C ILE A 182 -20.20 5.08 -8.05
N ASN A 183 -20.03 5.65 -9.24
CA ASN A 183 -20.83 5.28 -10.41
C ASN A 183 -20.15 5.68 -11.74
N LEU A 184 -20.44 4.93 -12.80
CA LEU A 184 -20.08 5.24 -14.19
C LEU A 184 -21.34 5.03 -15.05
N THR A 185 -21.92 6.11 -15.54
CA THR A 185 -23.15 6.05 -16.34
C THR A 185 -23.05 6.99 -17.52
N SER A 186 -23.40 6.52 -18.72
CA SER A 186 -23.17 7.29 -19.95
C SER A 186 -21.71 7.76 -19.98
N ASN A 187 -21.44 8.97 -20.41
CA ASN A 187 -20.10 9.58 -20.41
C ASN A 187 -19.73 10.27 -19.08
N ILE A 188 -20.31 9.90 -17.93
CA ILE A 188 -20.04 10.56 -16.65
C ILE A 188 -19.51 9.57 -15.60
N ALA A 189 -18.40 9.94 -14.96
CA ALA A 189 -17.89 9.33 -13.75
C ALA A 189 -18.27 10.15 -12.52
N TYR A 190 -18.91 9.50 -11.53
CA TYR A 190 -19.24 10.10 -10.25
C TYR A 190 -18.20 9.72 -9.21
N ILE A 191 -17.55 10.72 -8.64
CA ILE A 191 -16.43 10.53 -7.71
C ILE A 191 -16.81 11.12 -6.36
N LYS A 192 -16.74 10.30 -5.32
CA LYS A 192 -16.98 10.70 -3.94
C LYS A 192 -15.66 10.91 -3.22
N VAL A 193 -15.56 12.03 -2.51
CA VAL A 193 -14.44 12.42 -1.66
C VAL A 193 -14.96 12.63 -0.23
N THR A 194 -14.39 11.88 0.71
CA THR A 194 -14.67 12.04 2.14
C THR A 194 -13.37 12.17 2.93
N ASP A 195 -13.41 12.73 4.12
CA ASP A 195 -12.30 12.63 5.08
C ASP A 195 -12.05 11.15 5.40
N TYR A 196 -10.80 10.71 5.35
CA TYR A 196 -10.44 9.30 5.53
C TYR A 196 -10.76 8.82 6.95
N SER A 197 -10.63 9.68 7.96
CA SER A 197 -10.77 9.30 9.37
C SER A 197 -12.20 9.33 9.90
N THR A 198 -13.00 10.28 9.41
CA THR A 198 -14.36 10.54 9.90
C THR A 198 -15.45 10.11 8.92
N GLY A 199 -15.10 9.91 7.64
CA GLY A 199 -16.07 9.59 6.58
C GLY A 199 -16.96 10.79 6.17
N VAL A 200 -16.73 11.97 6.73
CA VAL A 200 -17.48 13.20 6.42
C VAL A 200 -17.19 13.64 4.99
N ALA A 201 -18.23 14.07 4.27
CA ALA A 201 -18.11 14.56 2.90
C ALA A 201 -17.22 15.80 2.81
N ILE A 202 -16.36 15.87 1.78
CA ILE A 202 -15.52 17.05 1.51
C ILE A 202 -16.15 17.85 0.35
N PRO A 203 -16.87 18.95 0.63
CA PRO A 203 -17.40 19.82 -0.42
C PRO A 203 -16.31 20.72 -1.01
N ASN A 204 -16.56 21.25 -2.21
CA ASN A 204 -15.70 22.20 -2.92
C ASN A 204 -14.25 21.70 -3.16
N ALA A 205 -14.03 20.39 -3.14
CA ALA A 205 -12.77 19.79 -3.56
C ALA A 205 -12.70 19.74 -5.09
N THR A 206 -11.59 20.19 -5.65
CA THR A 206 -11.29 19.99 -7.06
C THR A 206 -10.92 18.54 -7.26
N VAL A 207 -11.65 17.85 -8.13
CA VAL A 207 -11.37 16.47 -8.53
C VAL A 207 -10.88 16.49 -9.96
N THR A 208 -9.69 15.94 -10.18
CA THR A 208 -9.11 15.75 -11.51
C THR A 208 -9.00 14.25 -11.78
N VAL A 209 -9.53 13.82 -12.92
CA VAL A 209 -9.47 12.44 -13.39
C VAL A 209 -8.61 12.41 -14.62
N GLN A 210 -7.47 11.75 -14.51
CA GLN A 210 -6.74 11.30 -15.68
C GLN A 210 -7.23 9.90 -16.05
N TYR A 211 -7.66 9.72 -17.29
CA TYR A 211 -8.26 8.46 -17.73
C TYR A 211 -7.44 7.82 -18.86
N PHE A 212 -7.45 6.50 -18.86
CA PHE A 212 -6.96 5.62 -19.91
C PHE A 212 -8.07 4.61 -20.18
N ILE A 213 -8.73 4.75 -21.32
CA ILE A 213 -9.88 3.93 -21.70
C ILE A 213 -9.55 3.18 -22.97
N THR A 214 -9.71 1.87 -22.94
CA THR A 214 -9.49 1.02 -24.11
C THR A 214 -10.80 0.41 -24.56
N SER A 215 -11.14 0.63 -25.82
CA SER A 215 -12.27 -0.01 -26.50
C SER A 215 -11.78 -1.09 -27.45
N LEU A 216 -12.41 -2.27 -27.39
CA LEU A 216 -12.22 -3.33 -28.36
C LEU A 216 -13.15 -3.09 -29.55
N ALA A 217 -12.67 -2.43 -30.60
CA ALA A 217 -13.38 -2.32 -31.86
C ALA A 217 -12.73 -3.28 -32.87
N SER A 218 -13.40 -4.39 -33.20
CA SER A 218 -13.07 -5.22 -34.37
C SER A 218 -11.56 -5.57 -34.50
N ASN A 219 -11.02 -6.28 -33.51
CA ASN A 219 -9.61 -6.71 -33.40
C ASN A 219 -8.54 -5.62 -33.22
N ASN A 220 -8.92 -4.33 -33.18
CA ASN A 220 -8.02 -3.22 -32.88
C ASN A 220 -8.41 -2.54 -31.57
N ALA A 221 -7.42 -2.37 -30.68
CA ALA A 221 -7.60 -1.61 -29.46
C ALA A 221 -7.56 -0.11 -29.77
N VAL A 222 -8.66 0.60 -29.53
CA VAL A 222 -8.71 2.07 -29.58
C VAL A 222 -8.43 2.59 -28.18
N PHE A 223 -7.43 3.46 -28.05
CA PHE A 223 -7.01 4.04 -26.78
C PHE A 223 -7.47 5.50 -26.70
N TYR A 224 -8.26 5.81 -25.68
CA TYR A 224 -8.61 7.17 -25.30
C TYR A 224 -7.82 7.53 -24.04
N GLN A 225 -7.07 8.61 -24.11
CA GLN A 225 -6.33 9.15 -22.97
C GLN A 225 -6.58 10.64 -22.85
N GLY A 226 -6.55 11.14 -21.62
CA GLY A 226 -6.76 12.56 -21.35
C GLY A 226 -7.07 12.80 -19.89
N TYR A 227 -7.58 13.98 -19.60
CA TYR A 227 -8.01 14.34 -18.27
C TYR A 227 -9.30 15.17 -18.31
N SER A 228 -10.08 15.08 -17.26
CA SER A 228 -11.23 15.94 -17.01
C SER A 228 -11.28 16.29 -15.54
N SER A 229 -11.83 17.46 -15.22
CA SER A 229 -11.98 17.91 -13.84
C SER A 229 -13.43 18.25 -13.50
N GLY A 230 -13.71 18.34 -12.20
CA GLY A 230 -14.97 18.74 -11.62
C GLY A 230 -14.78 19.16 -10.17
N ILE A 231 -15.84 19.65 -9.54
CA ILE A 231 -15.82 20.09 -8.14
C ILE A 231 -16.86 19.30 -7.36
N THR A 232 -16.53 18.89 -6.13
CA THR A 232 -17.47 18.17 -5.27
C THR A 232 -18.58 19.10 -4.75
N ASN A 233 -19.82 18.60 -4.78
CA ASN A 233 -20.97 19.25 -4.15
C ASN A 233 -20.97 19.09 -2.62
N SER A 234 -22.04 19.53 -1.95
CA SER A 234 -22.23 19.40 -0.49
C SER A 234 -22.16 17.96 0.04
N ASN A 235 -22.44 16.97 -0.81
CA ASN A 235 -22.35 15.55 -0.48
C ASN A 235 -20.97 14.93 -0.79
N GLY A 236 -19.99 15.76 -1.17
CA GLY A 236 -18.64 15.34 -1.51
C GLY A 236 -18.56 14.63 -2.87
N VAL A 237 -19.52 14.85 -3.77
CA VAL A 237 -19.57 14.16 -5.07
C VAL A 237 -19.26 15.12 -6.23
N ALA A 238 -18.29 14.76 -7.06
CA ALA A 238 -17.98 15.43 -8.32
C ALA A 238 -18.48 14.59 -9.51
N SER A 239 -19.00 15.28 -10.53
CA SER A 239 -19.39 14.68 -11.81
C SER A 239 -18.32 15.00 -12.85
N ILE A 240 -17.75 13.98 -13.48
CA ILE A 240 -16.62 14.12 -14.40
C ILE A 240 -17.01 13.59 -15.77
N SER A 241 -16.87 14.42 -16.80
CA SER A 241 -17.13 14.00 -18.18
C SER A 241 -15.98 13.14 -18.72
N LEU A 242 -16.32 12.03 -19.35
CA LEU A 242 -15.40 11.13 -20.07
C LEU A 242 -15.57 11.33 -21.57
N PRO A 243 -14.55 11.01 -22.39
CA PRO A 243 -14.61 11.19 -23.85
C PRO A 243 -15.48 10.13 -24.55
N VAL A 244 -15.86 9.07 -23.83
CA VAL A 244 -16.67 7.97 -24.34
C VAL A 244 -17.72 7.58 -23.30
N ALA A 245 -18.88 7.15 -23.78
CA ALA A 245 -19.88 6.56 -22.91
C ALA A 245 -19.34 5.27 -22.26
N PHE A 246 -19.77 5.01 -21.04
CA PHE A 246 -19.49 3.80 -20.31
C PHE A 246 -20.04 2.61 -21.11
N ASN A 247 -19.15 1.67 -21.41
CA ASN A 247 -19.47 0.43 -22.06
C ASN A 247 -18.81 -0.70 -21.24
N PRO A 248 -19.57 -1.69 -20.77
CA PRO A 248 -19.02 -2.76 -19.94
C PRO A 248 -17.99 -3.65 -20.67
N SER A 249 -17.90 -3.56 -22.00
CA SER A 249 -16.88 -4.23 -22.81
C SER A 249 -15.56 -3.47 -22.90
N ASN A 250 -15.49 -2.24 -22.38
CA ASN A 250 -14.28 -1.42 -22.37
C ASN A 250 -13.48 -1.62 -21.07
N TYR A 251 -12.19 -1.31 -21.15
CA TYR A 251 -11.33 -1.20 -19.98
C TYR A 251 -11.20 0.26 -19.58
N TYR A 252 -11.40 0.56 -18.30
CA TYR A 252 -11.22 1.88 -17.74
C TYR A 252 -10.13 1.82 -16.69
N TYR A 253 -9.15 2.68 -16.81
CA TYR A 253 -8.23 2.99 -15.74
C TYR A 253 -8.25 4.50 -15.50
N MET A 254 -8.37 4.89 -14.24
CA MET A 254 -8.40 6.30 -13.86
C MET A 254 -7.43 6.52 -12.70
N VAL A 255 -6.63 7.57 -12.80
CA VAL A 255 -5.93 8.19 -11.68
C VAL A 255 -6.73 9.41 -11.29
N ILE A 256 -7.16 9.45 -10.03
CA ILE A 256 -8.08 10.45 -9.50
C ILE A 256 -7.33 11.24 -8.45
N THR A 257 -7.27 12.54 -8.60
CA THR A 257 -6.71 13.46 -7.62
C THR A 257 -7.84 14.27 -7.01
N ALA A 258 -7.91 14.35 -5.68
CA ALA A 258 -8.77 15.30 -5.00
C ALA A 258 -7.89 16.35 -4.30
N GLN A 259 -8.27 17.62 -4.43
CA GLN A 259 -7.55 18.74 -3.84
C GLN A 259 -8.51 19.70 -3.13
N THR A 260 -8.21 20.05 -1.88
CA THR A 260 -8.87 21.17 -1.18
C THR A 260 -7.88 21.86 -0.24
N ALA A 261 -8.00 23.18 -0.11
CA ALA A 261 -7.12 24.02 0.73
C ALA A 261 -5.61 23.79 0.52
N GLY A 262 -5.19 23.48 -0.72
CA GLY A 262 -3.78 23.20 -1.07
C GLY A 262 -3.31 21.78 -0.75
N LEU A 263 -4.10 20.96 -0.05
CA LEU A 263 -3.81 19.56 0.24
C LEU A 263 -4.36 18.68 -0.87
N LYS A 264 -3.57 17.67 -1.27
CA LYS A 264 -3.91 16.72 -2.33
C LYS A 264 -3.86 15.30 -1.81
N ASP A 265 -4.71 14.45 -2.36
CA ASP A 265 -4.65 13.01 -2.18
C ASP A 265 -5.05 12.31 -3.49
N TYR A 266 -4.70 11.04 -3.63
CA TYR A 266 -4.92 10.26 -4.84
C TYR A 266 -5.81 9.04 -4.58
N ALA A 267 -6.47 8.60 -5.64
CA ALA A 267 -6.98 7.26 -5.77
C ALA A 267 -6.87 6.76 -7.19
N TYR A 268 -7.14 5.48 -7.38
CA TYR A 268 -7.29 4.90 -8.69
C TYR A 268 -8.61 4.17 -8.81
N TYR A 269 -9.03 3.97 -10.05
CA TYR A 269 -10.16 3.13 -10.39
C TYR A 269 -9.80 2.26 -11.59
N GLN A 270 -10.22 1.00 -11.53
CA GLN A 270 -10.04 0.04 -12.60
C GLN A 270 -11.34 -0.72 -12.87
N TYR A 271 -11.71 -0.84 -14.14
CA TYR A 271 -12.82 -1.65 -14.61
C TYR A 271 -12.46 -2.42 -15.90
N PRO A 272 -12.93 -3.67 -16.07
CA PRO A 272 -13.56 -4.49 -15.04
C PRO A 272 -12.56 -4.85 -13.93
N ALA A 273 -13.06 -5.20 -12.74
CA ALA A 273 -12.22 -5.74 -11.69
C ALA A 273 -11.60 -7.08 -12.15
N ILE A 274 -10.32 -7.30 -11.87
CA ILE A 274 -9.64 -8.53 -12.29
C ILE A 274 -10.10 -9.69 -11.39
N GLN A 275 -10.80 -10.66 -11.97
CA GLN A 275 -11.17 -11.91 -11.28
C GLN A 275 -10.18 -13.04 -11.58
N ILE A 276 -9.90 -13.29 -12.87
CA ILE A 276 -8.91 -14.26 -13.34
C ILE A 276 -7.86 -13.51 -14.17
N PRO A 277 -6.56 -13.67 -13.88
CA PRO A 277 -5.50 -12.95 -14.57
C PRO A 277 -5.16 -13.66 -15.88
N LEU A 278 -4.74 -12.89 -16.86
CA LEU A 278 -3.94 -13.40 -17.97
C LEU A 278 -2.44 -13.29 -17.66
N LEU A 279 -2.06 -12.51 -16.65
CA LEU A 279 -0.66 -12.30 -16.27
C LEU A 279 -0.54 -11.97 -14.78
N THR A 280 0.51 -12.50 -14.16
CA THR A 280 0.93 -12.16 -12.81
C THR A 280 2.18 -11.31 -12.87
N VAL A 281 2.29 -10.28 -12.02
CA VAL A 281 3.42 -9.33 -12.08
C VAL A 281 3.98 -9.06 -10.71
N GLY A 282 5.30 -8.97 -10.60
CA GLY A 282 5.98 -8.55 -9.37
C GLY A 282 7.08 -7.54 -9.65
N ILE A 283 7.45 -6.83 -8.61
CA ILE A 283 8.53 -5.84 -8.63
C ILE A 283 9.60 -6.34 -7.68
N VAL A 284 10.81 -6.51 -8.19
CA VAL A 284 11.95 -7.03 -7.42
C VAL A 284 13.11 -6.02 -7.54
N PRO A 285 13.75 -5.59 -6.44
CA PRO A 285 14.90 -4.69 -6.51
C PRO A 285 16.08 -5.38 -7.21
N LEU A 286 16.90 -4.61 -7.93
CA LEU A 286 18.11 -5.15 -8.55
C LEU A 286 19.18 -5.47 -7.49
N ILE A 287 19.85 -6.62 -7.64
CA ILE A 287 21.00 -6.96 -6.79
C ILE A 287 22.21 -6.16 -7.26
N ASN A 288 22.90 -5.52 -6.32
CA ASN A 288 24.15 -4.78 -6.57
C ASN A 288 24.03 -3.66 -7.61
N SER A 289 22.82 -3.13 -7.85
CA SER A 289 22.58 -2.03 -8.78
C SER A 289 21.41 -1.17 -8.29
N ASN A 290 21.34 0.06 -8.78
CA ASN A 290 20.25 0.97 -8.49
C ASN A 290 19.07 0.64 -9.43
N GLY A 291 17.90 0.32 -8.87
CA GLY A 291 16.66 0.16 -9.63
C GLY A 291 15.87 -1.11 -9.29
N TYR A 292 14.86 -1.38 -10.13
CA TYR A 292 13.95 -2.51 -9.99
C TYR A 292 13.80 -3.24 -11.32
N SER A 293 13.58 -4.54 -11.23
CA SER A 293 13.10 -5.38 -12.31
C SER A 293 11.60 -5.56 -12.16
N VAL A 294 10.86 -5.33 -13.25
CA VAL A 294 9.49 -5.80 -13.34
C VAL A 294 9.50 -7.21 -13.87
N VAL A 295 8.91 -8.12 -13.13
CA VAL A 295 8.86 -9.54 -13.46
C VAL A 295 7.44 -9.84 -13.90
N PHE A 296 7.31 -10.26 -15.15
CA PHE A 296 6.06 -10.74 -15.73
C PHE A 296 6.12 -12.26 -15.71
N ALA A 297 5.11 -12.88 -15.12
CA ALA A 297 5.04 -14.31 -14.95
C ALA A 297 3.65 -14.82 -15.27
N ASP A 298 3.63 -15.98 -15.88
CA ASP A 298 2.40 -16.64 -16.21
C ASP A 298 1.69 -17.16 -14.92
N PRO A 299 0.37 -16.96 -14.77
CA PRO A 299 -0.35 -17.39 -13.57
C PRO A 299 -0.24 -18.89 -13.24
N HIS A 300 0.02 -19.80 -14.20
CA HIS A 300 0.08 -21.24 -13.90
C HIS A 300 1.22 -21.61 -12.93
N ILE A 301 2.33 -20.87 -12.95
CA ILE A 301 3.44 -21.19 -12.05
C ILE A 301 3.06 -20.97 -10.58
N PHE A 302 1.99 -20.21 -10.32
CA PHE A 302 1.50 -19.92 -8.97
C PHE A 302 0.29 -20.76 -8.54
N THR A 303 -0.13 -21.79 -9.28
CA THR A 303 -1.37 -22.54 -8.95
C THR A 303 -1.37 -23.11 -7.53
N ASN A 304 -0.22 -23.57 -7.04
CA ASN A 304 -0.09 -24.13 -5.68
C ASN A 304 -0.05 -23.04 -4.59
N CYS A 305 0.02 -21.77 -4.99
CA CYS A 305 0.02 -20.65 -4.07
C CYS A 305 -1.39 -20.14 -3.80
N LEU A 306 -2.37 -20.46 -4.63
CA LEU A 306 -3.69 -19.84 -4.56
C LEU A 306 -4.55 -20.39 -3.43
N LEU A 307 -5.26 -19.49 -2.74
CA LEU A 307 -6.16 -19.80 -1.64
C LEU A 307 -7.60 -19.76 -2.14
N GLY A 308 -8.30 -20.90 -2.12
CA GLY A 308 -9.73 -20.98 -2.46
C GLY A 308 -10.07 -20.61 -3.91
N VAL A 309 -9.06 -20.48 -4.78
CA VAL A 309 -9.21 -20.22 -6.22
C VAL A 309 -8.57 -21.37 -6.98
N SER A 310 -9.37 -22.11 -7.73
CA SER A 310 -8.85 -23.06 -8.71
C SER A 310 -8.66 -22.32 -10.03
N LEU A 311 -7.41 -22.22 -10.50
CA LEU A 311 -7.16 -21.85 -11.89
C LEU A 311 -7.23 -23.12 -12.73
N SER A 312 -8.36 -23.33 -13.40
CA SER A 312 -8.46 -24.38 -14.41
C SER A 312 -7.66 -23.95 -15.65
N ASN A 313 -6.46 -24.53 -15.84
CA ASN A 313 -5.61 -24.34 -17.02
C ASN A 313 -5.38 -22.87 -17.43
N PRO A 314 -4.77 -22.00 -16.62
CA PRO A 314 -4.67 -20.59 -17.00
C PRO A 314 -3.79 -20.33 -18.23
N SER A 315 -3.02 -21.31 -18.74
CA SER A 315 -1.92 -20.98 -19.69
C SER A 315 -1.08 -22.18 -20.18
N GLN A 316 -1.69 -23.13 -20.87
CA GLN A 316 -0.93 -24.04 -21.74
C GLN A 316 -0.84 -23.52 -23.19
N SER A 317 -1.22 -22.26 -23.44
CA SER A 317 -1.27 -21.63 -24.76
C SER A 317 -0.68 -20.22 -24.75
N ALA A 318 -0.07 -19.80 -25.86
CA ALA A 318 0.69 -18.56 -25.95
C ALA A 318 -0.13 -17.28 -25.73
N LEU A 319 0.47 -16.31 -25.04
CA LEU A 319 -0.11 -14.99 -24.76
C LEU A 319 0.61 -13.92 -25.57
N GLY A 320 -0.11 -13.18 -26.41
CA GLY A 320 0.41 -11.96 -27.02
C GLY A 320 0.36 -10.82 -26.01
N LEU A 321 1.53 -10.25 -25.68
CA LEU A 321 1.63 -9.15 -24.74
C LEU A 321 2.06 -7.87 -25.44
N ARG A 322 1.35 -6.79 -25.11
CA ARG A 322 1.74 -5.42 -25.42
C ARG A 322 1.91 -4.67 -24.12
N VAL A 323 3.15 -4.41 -23.76
CA VAL A 323 3.48 -3.63 -22.58
C VAL A 323 3.69 -2.19 -23.00
N VAL A 324 2.96 -1.26 -22.38
CA VAL A 324 3.13 0.18 -22.56
C VAL A 324 3.60 0.77 -21.24
N ALA A 325 4.88 1.14 -21.17
CA ALA A 325 5.43 1.90 -20.07
C ALA A 325 5.04 3.38 -20.19
N VAL A 326 4.53 3.96 -19.10
CA VAL A 326 4.10 5.35 -19.02
C VAL A 326 5.01 6.10 -18.04
N TYR A 327 5.72 7.10 -18.56
CA TYR A 327 6.62 7.96 -17.81
C TYR A 327 5.95 9.30 -17.54
N LYS A 328 6.01 9.83 -16.31
CA LYS A 328 5.62 11.21 -16.02
C LYS A 328 6.79 12.14 -16.31
N SER A 329 6.51 13.21 -17.04
CA SER A 329 7.38 14.38 -17.13
C SER A 329 6.73 15.55 -16.40
N ILE A 330 7.50 16.61 -16.18
CA ILE A 330 7.06 17.87 -15.56
C ILE A 330 5.92 18.58 -16.33
N TYR A 331 5.69 18.24 -17.60
CA TYR A 331 4.68 18.90 -18.44
C TYR A 331 3.61 17.94 -19.00
N ASN A 332 3.89 16.63 -19.07
CA ASN A 332 2.94 15.61 -19.56
C ASN A 332 3.44 14.18 -19.33
N PHE A 333 2.71 13.16 -19.79
CA PHE A 333 3.20 11.77 -19.82
C PHE A 333 3.80 11.39 -21.18
N THR A 334 4.90 10.65 -21.18
CA THR A 334 5.48 10.01 -22.38
C THR A 334 5.32 8.50 -22.28
N THR A 335 5.22 7.81 -23.42
CA THR A 335 4.98 6.37 -23.47
C THR A 335 6.08 5.65 -24.24
N MET A 336 6.54 4.50 -23.73
CA MET A 336 7.35 3.54 -24.46
C MET A 336 6.58 2.24 -24.55
N SER A 337 6.51 1.60 -25.72
CA SER A 337 5.84 0.31 -25.87
C SER A 337 6.80 -0.77 -26.32
N ILE A 338 6.66 -1.95 -25.74
CA ILE A 338 7.30 -3.19 -26.19
C ILE A 338 6.23 -4.25 -26.40
N ASN A 339 6.33 -4.99 -27.50
CA ASN A 339 5.45 -6.10 -27.82
C ASN A 339 6.26 -7.39 -27.74
N PHE A 340 5.74 -8.43 -27.09
CA PHE A 340 6.37 -9.75 -27.06
C PHE A 340 5.32 -10.83 -26.81
N THR A 341 5.67 -12.09 -27.04
CA THR A 341 4.76 -13.22 -26.85
C THR A 341 5.32 -14.16 -25.78
N PHE A 342 4.49 -14.59 -24.83
CA PHE A 342 4.81 -15.71 -23.94
C PHE A 342 4.35 -17.03 -24.53
N ASN A 343 5.11 -18.11 -24.31
CA ASN A 343 4.68 -19.47 -24.61
C ASN A 343 4.87 -20.38 -23.37
N PRO A 344 3.91 -20.38 -22.44
CA PRO A 344 4.04 -21.04 -21.14
C PRO A 344 4.06 -22.58 -21.21
N SER A 345 3.58 -23.18 -22.32
CA SER A 345 3.32 -24.62 -22.49
C SER A 345 4.48 -25.58 -22.17
N ARG A 346 5.74 -25.12 -22.20
CA ARG A 346 6.94 -25.89 -21.79
C ARG A 346 7.96 -25.08 -20.98
N GLY A 347 7.61 -23.85 -20.58
CA GLY A 347 8.56 -22.85 -20.09
C GLY A 347 8.61 -22.68 -18.57
N SER A 348 7.78 -23.41 -17.82
CA SER A 348 7.73 -23.35 -16.35
C SER A 348 9.09 -23.54 -15.70
N ASN A 349 9.92 -24.43 -16.23
CA ASN A 349 11.25 -24.74 -15.67
C ASN A 349 12.35 -23.77 -16.12
N SER A 350 12.08 -22.91 -17.09
CA SER A 350 13.04 -21.97 -17.64
C SER A 350 13.32 -20.83 -16.66
N TYR A 351 14.58 -20.42 -16.58
CA TYR A 351 14.95 -19.20 -15.87
C TYR A 351 14.38 -17.97 -16.61
N PRO A 352 13.83 -16.96 -15.92
CA PRO A 352 13.30 -15.75 -16.56
C PRO A 352 14.34 -15.05 -17.43
N VAL A 353 13.96 -14.73 -18.66
CA VAL A 353 14.82 -13.99 -19.61
C VAL A 353 14.43 -12.51 -19.64
N SER A 354 15.30 -11.67 -20.22
CA SER A 354 14.94 -10.26 -20.48
C SER A 354 13.76 -10.18 -21.45
N CYS A 355 12.74 -9.38 -21.13
CA CYS A 355 11.58 -9.18 -22.01
C CYS A 355 12.00 -8.56 -23.37
N THR A 356 13.12 -7.84 -23.42
CA THR A 356 13.71 -7.34 -24.68
C THR A 356 14.13 -8.48 -25.61
N ILE A 357 14.67 -9.57 -25.06
CA ILE A 357 15.07 -10.75 -25.85
C ILE A 357 13.83 -11.45 -26.44
N LEU A 358 12.74 -11.55 -25.67
CA LEU A 358 11.48 -12.10 -26.16
C LEU A 358 10.89 -11.28 -27.31
N SER A 359 11.04 -9.95 -27.26
CA SER A 359 10.53 -9.05 -28.31
C SER A 359 11.27 -9.17 -29.64
N SER A 360 12.56 -9.52 -29.62
CA SER A 360 13.43 -9.50 -30.82
C SER A 360 13.61 -10.86 -31.49
N SER A 361 13.49 -11.96 -30.75
CA SER A 361 13.88 -13.30 -31.23
C SER A 361 12.76 -14.35 -31.20
N ASN A 362 11.60 -14.01 -30.63
CA ASN A 362 10.46 -14.91 -30.41
C ASN A 362 10.89 -16.35 -29.98
N PRO A 363 11.80 -16.49 -28.99
CA PRO A 363 12.47 -17.75 -28.67
C PRO A 363 11.53 -18.75 -27.97
N PRO A 364 11.85 -20.05 -27.91
CA PRO A 364 10.92 -21.07 -27.44
C PRO A 364 10.65 -20.97 -25.93
N ASN A 365 9.40 -21.26 -25.57
CA ASN A 365 8.87 -21.66 -24.27
C ASN A 365 9.48 -21.03 -22.99
N TYR A 366 9.01 -19.82 -22.61
CA TYR A 366 9.24 -19.22 -21.29
C TYR A 366 7.91 -18.91 -20.61
N SER A 367 7.82 -19.18 -19.30
CA SER A 367 6.67 -18.81 -18.46
C SER A 367 6.85 -17.47 -17.74
N ALA A 368 8.03 -16.86 -17.80
CA ALA A 368 8.31 -15.58 -17.16
C ALA A 368 9.42 -14.80 -17.88
N CYS A 369 9.38 -13.47 -17.78
CA CYS A 369 10.43 -12.57 -18.20
C CYS A 369 10.61 -11.42 -17.20
N TYR A 370 11.79 -10.81 -17.21
CA TYR A 370 12.05 -9.59 -16.44
C TYR A 370 12.36 -8.42 -17.37
N TRP A 371 11.97 -7.23 -16.95
CA TRP A 371 12.35 -5.98 -17.61
C TRP A 371 13.06 -5.09 -16.60
N ASN A 372 14.38 -4.97 -16.77
CA ASN A 372 15.18 -4.01 -16.02
C ASN A 372 14.91 -2.62 -16.56
N LEU A 373 14.40 -1.74 -15.71
CA LEU A 373 14.05 -0.39 -16.13
C LEU A 373 15.22 0.54 -15.82
N PRO A 374 15.82 1.21 -16.84
CA PRO A 374 16.96 2.12 -16.65
C PRO A 374 16.57 3.42 -15.91
N SER A 375 15.28 3.74 -15.89
CA SER A 375 14.65 4.78 -15.09
C SER A 375 13.31 4.24 -14.56
N THR A 376 12.84 4.71 -13.41
CA THR A 376 11.56 4.27 -12.85
C THR A 376 10.40 5.03 -13.50
N PRO A 377 9.62 4.43 -14.43
CA PRO A 377 8.37 5.03 -14.90
C PRO A 377 7.40 5.11 -13.72
N MET A 378 6.33 5.89 -13.86
CA MET A 378 5.33 5.99 -12.78
C MET A 378 4.30 4.87 -12.83
N LEU A 379 4.04 4.34 -14.02
CA LEU A 379 3.01 3.35 -14.26
C LEU A 379 3.40 2.52 -15.47
N LEU A 380 3.12 1.22 -15.43
CA LEU A 380 3.02 0.40 -16.63
C LEU A 380 1.56 0.06 -16.87
N LEU A 381 1.14 0.23 -18.11
CA LEU A 381 -0.10 -0.28 -18.65
C LEU A 381 0.24 -1.52 -19.46
N VAL A 382 -0.15 -2.69 -18.96
CA VAL A 382 0.10 -3.96 -19.63
C VAL A 382 -1.19 -4.40 -20.29
N TRP A 383 -1.22 -4.29 -21.60
CA TRP A 383 -2.29 -4.86 -22.39
C TRP A 383 -1.94 -6.30 -22.74
N ILE A 384 -2.80 -7.21 -22.31
CA ILE A 384 -2.64 -8.64 -22.48
C ILE A 384 -3.73 -9.11 -23.44
N GLN A 385 -3.35 -9.81 -24.50
CA GLN A 385 -4.29 -10.43 -25.42
C GLN A 385 -3.92 -11.89 -25.60
N ARG A 386 -4.85 -12.79 -25.27
CA ARG A 386 -4.60 -14.22 -25.52
C ARG A 386 -4.71 -14.52 -27.02
N ASN A 387 -3.91 -15.47 -27.50
CA ASN A 387 -4.13 -16.00 -28.85
C ASN A 387 -5.39 -16.90 -28.88
N SER A 388 -5.95 -17.12 -30.07
CA SER A 388 -7.22 -17.87 -30.23
C SER A 388 -7.12 -19.37 -29.94
N GLN A 389 -5.94 -19.90 -29.58
CA GLN A 389 -5.68 -21.34 -29.50
C GLN A 389 -5.63 -21.92 -28.09
N GLY A 390 -6.20 -21.24 -27.08
CA GLY A 390 -6.39 -21.90 -25.80
C GLY A 390 -7.43 -21.28 -24.90
N GLN A 391 -8.25 -22.18 -24.35
CA GLN A 391 -9.19 -22.06 -23.24
C GLN A 391 -10.61 -21.62 -23.61
N SER A 392 -11.51 -22.61 -23.71
CA SER A 392 -12.94 -22.42 -23.51
C SER A 392 -13.21 -22.25 -22.00
N GLY A 393 -13.88 -21.18 -21.57
CA GLY A 393 -14.25 -20.96 -20.15
C GLY A 393 -14.28 -19.50 -19.71
N SER A 394 -14.09 -19.26 -18.40
CA SER A 394 -14.24 -17.99 -17.67
C SER A 394 -13.06 -17.00 -17.78
N VAL A 395 -12.05 -17.30 -18.59
CA VAL A 395 -10.85 -16.46 -18.77
C VAL A 395 -11.11 -15.39 -19.85
N PRO A 396 -10.78 -14.11 -19.63
CA PRO A 396 -11.08 -13.05 -20.59
C PRO A 396 -10.18 -13.11 -21.84
N LEU A 397 -10.69 -12.60 -22.98
CA LEU A 397 -9.95 -12.55 -24.27
C LEU A 397 -8.79 -11.53 -24.25
N SER A 398 -8.92 -10.51 -23.41
CA SER A 398 -7.91 -9.50 -23.18
C SER A 398 -7.94 -9.06 -21.73
N GLN A 399 -6.94 -8.32 -21.30
CA GLN A 399 -6.90 -7.72 -19.97
C GLN A 399 -5.99 -6.51 -19.99
N LEU A 400 -6.39 -5.45 -19.28
CA LEU A 400 -5.51 -4.35 -18.93
C LEU A 400 -5.07 -4.53 -17.48
N LEU A 401 -3.77 -4.77 -17.27
CA LEU A 401 -3.15 -4.74 -15.95
C LEU A 401 -2.41 -3.42 -15.77
N VAL A 402 -2.48 -2.88 -14.57
CA VAL A 402 -1.81 -1.63 -14.23
C VAL A 402 -0.81 -1.86 -13.12
N ILE A 403 0.45 -1.54 -13.38
CA ILE A 403 1.56 -1.77 -12.46
C ILE A 403 2.13 -0.40 -12.08
N PRO A 404 1.91 0.09 -10.85
CA PRO A 404 2.57 1.30 -10.37
C PRO A 404 4.07 1.04 -10.29
N LEU A 405 4.88 2.02 -10.65
CA LEU A 405 6.33 1.92 -10.52
C LEU A 405 6.89 3.21 -9.90
N GLY A 406 7.97 3.07 -9.14
CA GLY A 406 8.75 4.20 -8.64
C GLY A 406 7.97 5.23 -7.79
N TYR A 407 8.20 6.51 -8.11
CA TYR A 407 7.81 7.73 -7.38
C TYR A 407 6.31 7.91 -7.08
N ASN A 408 5.44 6.99 -7.53
CA ASN A 408 4.03 6.96 -7.14
C ASN A 408 3.73 5.69 -6.32
N PRO A 409 4.17 5.64 -5.04
CA PRO A 409 3.80 4.56 -4.15
C PRO A 409 2.29 4.53 -3.89
N ASP A 410 1.54 5.57 -4.32
CA ASP A 410 0.09 5.71 -4.28
C ASP A 410 -0.67 4.41 -4.42
N LEU A 411 -0.45 3.53 -5.41
CA LEU A 411 -1.26 2.30 -5.46
C LEU A 411 -1.12 1.40 -4.20
N TYR A 412 0.04 1.42 -3.54
CA TYR A 412 0.31 0.73 -2.27
C TYR A 412 -0.05 1.56 -1.03
N LEU A 413 -0.29 2.87 -1.16
CA LEU A 413 -0.56 3.80 -0.05
C LEU A 413 -1.98 4.43 -0.10
N VAL A 414 -2.68 4.30 -1.22
CA VAL A 414 -3.97 4.91 -1.52
C VAL A 414 -5.03 4.24 -0.66
N ASN A 415 -5.89 5.07 -0.06
CA ASN A 415 -7.05 4.63 0.72
C ASN A 415 -6.71 3.57 1.78
N ARG A 416 -5.49 3.56 2.33
CA ARG A 416 -5.13 2.64 3.41
C ARG A 416 -4.21 3.25 4.45
N THR A 417 -4.30 2.69 5.64
CA THR A 417 -3.38 2.95 6.74
C THR A 417 -2.13 2.08 6.60
N ILE A 418 -0.97 2.66 6.92
CA ILE A 418 0.32 1.96 7.00
C ILE A 418 0.72 1.93 8.47
N ILE A 419 1.07 0.75 8.99
CA ILE A 419 1.50 0.58 10.38
C ILE A 419 2.89 -0.04 10.45
N PHE A 420 3.77 0.58 11.23
CA PHE A 420 5.09 0.03 11.56
C PHE A 420 5.31 0.03 13.07
N GLY A 421 5.65 -1.15 13.61
CA GLY A 421 5.85 -1.38 15.03
C GLY A 421 4.67 -2.07 15.72
N TYR A 422 4.81 -2.30 17.02
CA TYR A 422 3.85 -3.08 17.81
C TYR A 422 3.22 -2.24 18.92
N PRO A 423 1.88 -2.21 19.04
CA PRO A 423 1.23 -1.56 20.17
C PRO A 423 1.53 -2.32 21.46
N VAL A 424 1.64 -1.60 22.58
CA VAL A 424 1.82 -2.21 23.90
C VAL A 424 0.56 -1.97 24.73
N LYS A 425 -0.12 -3.06 25.06
CA LYS A 425 -1.36 -2.99 25.87
C LYS A 425 -1.03 -2.47 27.27
N TYR A 426 -1.86 -1.54 27.76
CA TYR A 426 -1.76 -0.96 29.12
C TYR A 426 -0.46 -0.20 29.44
N ALA A 427 0.37 0.13 28.45
CA ALA A 427 1.55 0.95 28.66
C ALA A 427 1.21 2.46 28.64
N PRO A 428 1.87 3.29 29.47
CA PRO A 428 1.87 4.74 29.29
C PRO A 428 2.27 5.08 27.85
N THR A 429 1.47 5.91 27.18
CA THR A 429 1.63 6.19 25.76
C THR A 429 1.71 7.69 25.50
N GLY A 430 2.78 8.13 24.85
CA GLY A 430 2.91 9.47 24.29
C GLY A 430 2.48 9.45 22.83
N VAL A 431 1.84 10.53 22.37
CA VAL A 431 1.32 10.64 21.01
C VAL A 431 1.80 11.93 20.38
N SER A 432 2.33 11.82 19.16
CA SER A 432 2.65 12.96 18.31
C SER A 432 2.06 12.75 16.92
N ARG A 433 1.78 13.86 16.23
CA ARG A 433 1.25 13.86 14.86
C ARG A 433 1.87 14.98 14.04
N ALA A 434 2.01 14.74 12.74
CA ALA A 434 2.45 15.75 11.78
C ALA A 434 1.76 15.54 10.43
N LEU A 435 1.69 16.62 9.65
CA LEU A 435 1.38 16.57 8.23
C LEU A 435 2.68 16.31 7.46
N VAL A 436 2.65 15.34 6.55
CA VAL A 436 3.80 14.98 5.70
C VAL A 436 3.32 14.76 4.27
N TYR A 437 4.26 14.74 3.34
CA TYR A 437 3.99 14.53 1.93
C TYR A 437 4.71 13.28 1.44
N ILE A 438 4.06 12.51 0.57
CA ILE A 438 4.70 11.43 -0.18
C ILE A 438 4.45 11.76 -1.65
N GLY A 439 5.51 12.11 -2.38
CA GLY A 439 5.34 12.82 -3.64
C GLY A 439 4.66 14.16 -3.40
N ASP A 440 3.50 14.40 -4.02
CA ASP A 440 2.66 15.58 -3.78
C ASP A 440 1.32 15.26 -3.09
N ALA A 441 1.12 14.01 -2.63
CA ALA A 441 0.01 13.66 -1.76
C ALA A 441 0.34 13.93 -0.30
N ALA A 442 -0.65 14.44 0.42
CA ALA A 442 -0.55 14.76 1.83
C ALA A 442 -1.11 13.62 2.69
N TYR A 443 -0.39 13.30 3.75
CA TYR A 443 -0.70 12.26 4.71
C TYR A 443 -0.56 12.80 6.12
N VAL A 444 -1.27 12.19 7.07
CA VAL A 444 -1.02 12.41 8.48
C VAL A 444 -0.23 11.23 9.02
N ILE A 445 0.94 11.54 9.57
CA ILE A 445 1.75 10.57 10.30
C ILE A 445 1.54 10.78 11.80
N LYS A 446 1.34 9.67 12.52
CA LYS A 446 1.22 9.62 13.98
C LYS A 446 2.30 8.70 14.52
N LEU A 447 2.92 9.10 15.61
CA LEU A 447 3.81 8.27 16.40
C LEU A 447 3.16 8.04 17.77
N TYR A 448 2.98 6.77 18.11
CA TYR A 448 2.66 6.33 19.46
C TYR A 448 3.95 5.80 20.08
N LEU A 449 4.36 6.36 21.23
CA LEU A 449 5.54 5.94 21.98
C LEU A 449 5.08 5.33 23.30
N TYR A 450 5.35 4.05 23.48
CA TYR A 450 4.98 3.25 24.64
C TYR A 450 6.17 3.12 25.58
N TYR A 451 6.00 3.47 26.85
CA TYR A 451 7.02 3.22 27.87
C TYR A 451 6.81 1.83 28.50
N ARG A 452 7.84 0.98 28.44
CA ARG A 452 7.88 -0.36 29.03
C ARG A 452 8.64 -0.45 30.34
N GLY A 453 9.27 0.64 30.80
CA GLY A 453 9.90 0.64 32.12
C GLY A 453 8.86 0.45 33.22
N ASN A 454 9.30 -0.02 34.40
CA ASN A 454 8.44 -0.30 35.55
C ASN A 454 7.67 0.96 35.99
N ALA A 455 6.50 1.20 35.41
CA ALA A 455 5.58 2.25 35.83
C ALA A 455 4.91 1.93 37.19
N PHE A 456 5.28 0.82 37.85
CA PHE A 456 4.75 0.35 39.13
C PHE A 456 5.79 -0.20 40.13
N SER A 457 7.10 0.03 39.97
CA SER A 457 8.07 -0.35 41.05
C SER A 457 8.16 0.71 42.15
N GLY A 458 7.03 1.32 42.51
CA GLY A 458 6.96 2.48 43.38
C GLY A 458 5.68 2.52 44.20
N LEU A 459 5.22 1.37 44.69
CA LEU A 459 4.46 1.30 45.94
C LEU A 459 5.07 0.16 46.75
N GLY A 460 5.95 0.54 47.67
CA GLY A 460 6.56 -0.37 48.61
C GLY A 460 5.51 -1.17 49.36
N VAL A 461 5.71 -2.47 49.40
CA VAL A 461 5.42 -3.24 50.59
C VAL A 461 6.72 -3.95 50.92
N SER A 462 7.29 -3.50 52.03
CA SER A 462 8.27 -4.22 52.85
C SER A 462 7.88 -5.68 53.06
#